data_AF-A0A3L7XBB2-F1
#
_entry.id   AF-A0A3L7XBB2-F1
#
_cell.length_a   1.000
_cell.length_b   1.000
_cell.length_c   1.000
_cell.angle_alpha   90.00
_cell.angle_beta   90.00
_cell.angle_gamma   90.00
#
_symmetry.space_group_name_H-M   'P 1'
#
loop_
_entity.id
_entity.type
_entity.pdbx_description
1 polymer ?
#
loop_
_entity_poly.entity_id
_entity_poly.type
_entity_poly.pdbx_seq_one_letter_code
_entity_poly.pdbx_strand_id
1 'polypeptide(L)'
;LAIFIAVNAAVVRLRFSQPRHERPFRLPLVPGRVPVTAAVALLGAVTIAAFVEVEALVTGLATLAVGIALSFIAVRGEQAGAS
;
A
#
# COMPACT_ATOMS: atom_id res chain seq x y z
N LEU A 1 -5.76 -6.24 3.57
CA LEU A 1 -5.25 -6.72 2.26
C LEU A 1 -4.67 -5.58 1.40
N ALA A 2 -5.47 -4.56 1.07
CA ALA A 2 -5.04 -3.44 0.21
C ALA A 2 -3.75 -2.74 0.66
N ILE A 3 -3.63 -2.41 1.96
CA ILE A 3 -2.41 -1.80 2.52
C ILE A 3 -1.21 -2.73 2.36
N PHE A 4 -1.41 -4.03 2.59
CA PHE A 4 -0.35 -5.02 2.49
C PHE A 4 0.16 -5.18 1.06
N ILE A 5 -0.75 -5.19 0.08
CA ILE A 5 -0.41 -5.13 -1.35
C ILE A 5 0.34 -3.84 -1.66
N ALA A 6 -0.18 -2.69 -1.24
CA ALA A 6 0.42 -1.38 -1.51
C ALA A 6 1.85 -1.26 -0.96
N VAL A 7 2.07 -1.66 0.30
CA VAL A 7 3.39 -1.59 0.95
C VAL A 7 4.38 -2.54 0.26
N ASN A 8 4.02 -3.80 0.01
CA ASN A 8 4.94 -4.74 -0.64
C ASN A 8 5.23 -4.34 -2.09
N ALA A 9 4.24 -3.84 -2.83
CA ALA A 9 4.44 -3.27 -4.16
C ALA A 9 5.38 -2.05 -4.12
N ALA A 10 5.22 -1.16 -3.13
CA ALA A 10 6.11 -0.01 -2.95
C ALA A 10 7.55 -0.45 -2.65
N VAL A 11 7.75 -1.46 -1.80
CA VAL A 11 9.09 -2.02 -1.49
C VAL A 11 9.76 -2.58 -2.74
N VAL A 12 9.01 -3.33 -3.56
CA VAL A 12 9.50 -3.87 -4.83
C VAL A 12 9.84 -2.73 -5.79
N ARG A 13 8.93 -1.76 -5.98
CA ARG A 13 9.14 -0.60 -6.85
C ARG A 13 10.34 0.24 -6.44
N LEU A 14 10.46 0.59 -5.15
CA LEU A 14 11.59 1.37 -4.62
C LEU A 14 12.93 0.66 -4.82
N ARG A 15 12.95 -0.67 -4.89
CA ARG A 15 14.19 -1.40 -5.16
C ARG A 15 14.66 -1.28 -6.60
N PHE A 16 13.75 -1.09 -7.54
CA PHE A 16 14.09 -0.79 -8.94
C PHE A 16 14.31 0.70 -9.19
N SER A 17 13.51 1.57 -8.59
CA SER A 17 13.58 3.02 -8.82
C SER A 17 14.69 3.71 -8.02
N GLN A 18 15.01 3.23 -6.80
CA GLN A 18 16.00 3.84 -5.92
C GLN A 18 16.96 2.76 -5.34
N PRO A 19 17.78 2.12 -6.18
CA PRO A 19 18.65 1.03 -5.75
C PRO A 19 19.79 1.47 -4.83
N ARG A 20 20.20 2.74 -4.88
CA ARG A 20 21.32 3.31 -4.09
C ARG A 20 20.90 3.95 -2.77
N HIS A 21 19.60 3.95 -2.45
CA HIS A 21 19.15 4.49 -1.17
C HIS A 21 19.64 3.60 -0.02
N GLU A 22 20.26 4.20 1.00
CA GLU A 22 20.73 3.46 2.16
C GLU A 22 19.54 2.83 2.90
N ARG A 23 19.66 1.53 3.18
CA ARG A 23 18.65 0.75 3.89
C ARG A 23 19.25 0.32 5.23
N PRO A 24 18.91 1.01 6.34
CA PRO A 24 19.43 0.69 7.68
C PRO A 24 19.07 -0.73 8.12
N PHE A 25 17.89 -1.21 7.69
CA PHE A 25 17.43 -2.57 7.89
C PHE A 25 17.61 -3.40 6.60
N ARG A 26 18.34 -4.51 6.69
CA ARG A 26 18.58 -5.42 5.57
C ARG A 26 17.72 -6.67 5.75
N LEU A 27 16.91 -6.99 4.74
CA LEU A 27 16.13 -8.22 4.71
C LEU A 27 17.09 -9.43 4.55
N PRO A 28 16.93 -10.51 5.34
CA PRO A 28 17.89 -11.62 5.37
C PRO A 28 17.87 -12.52 4.12
N LEU A 29 16.79 -12.52 3.34
CA LEU A 29 16.58 -13.42 2.20
C LEU A 29 16.70 -12.67 0.86
N VAL A 30 17.92 -12.32 0.47
CA VAL A 30 18.17 -11.51 -0.73
C VAL A 30 19.25 -12.13 -1.62
N PRO A 31 18.95 -13.22 -2.36
CA PRO A 31 19.73 -13.56 -3.54
C PRO A 31 19.34 -12.60 -4.68
N GLY A 32 19.96 -11.41 -4.74
CA GLY A 32 19.86 -10.49 -5.88
C GLY A 32 18.92 -9.28 -5.73
N ARG A 33 18.47 -8.69 -6.87
CA ARG A 33 17.76 -7.38 -6.94
C ARG A 33 16.30 -7.41 -6.48
N VAL A 34 15.66 -8.57 -6.39
CA VAL A 34 14.25 -8.69 -5.99
C VAL A 34 14.15 -9.07 -4.51
N PRO A 35 13.38 -8.34 -3.68
CA PRO A 35 13.16 -8.73 -2.29
C PRO A 35 12.17 -9.91 -2.27
N VAL A 36 12.69 -11.13 -2.11
CA VAL A 36 11.90 -12.38 -2.22
C VAL A 36 10.73 -12.38 -1.25
N THR A 37 10.94 -11.94 -0.01
CA THR A 37 9.89 -11.85 1.01
C THR A 37 8.74 -10.93 0.57
N ALA A 38 9.05 -9.74 0.05
CA ALA A 38 8.04 -8.80 -0.42
C ALA A 38 7.33 -9.32 -1.68
N ALA A 39 8.04 -10.04 -2.55
CA ALA A 39 7.45 -10.66 -3.73
C ALA A 39 6.46 -11.77 -3.36
N VAL A 40 6.83 -12.67 -2.45
CA VAL A 40 5.95 -13.75 -1.95
C VAL A 40 4.75 -13.16 -1.21
N ALA A 41 4.98 -12.16 -0.35
CA ALA A 41 3.92 -11.44 0.36
C ALA A 41 2.93 -10.77 -0.60
N LEU A 42 3.43 -10.11 -1.65
CA LEU A 42 2.61 -9.48 -2.67
C LEU A 42 1.80 -10.51 -3.47
N LEU A 43 2.45 -11.60 -3.91
CA LEU A 43 1.79 -12.71 -4.62
C LEU A 43 0.67 -13.31 -3.78
N GLY A 44 0.94 -13.69 -2.53
CA GLY A 44 -0.06 -14.25 -1.63
C GLY A 44 -1.23 -13.30 -1.42
N ALA A 45 -0.95 -12.00 -1.23
CA ALA A 45 -2.00 -11.02 -1.03
C ALA A 45 -2.86 -10.79 -2.29
N VAL A 46 -2.27 -10.78 -3.48
CA VAL A 46 -3.00 -10.70 -4.75
C VAL A 46 -3.83 -11.96 -4.98
N THR A 47 -3.29 -13.13 -4.70
CA THR A 47 -4.03 -14.40 -4.78
C THR A 47 -5.24 -14.38 -3.86
N ILE A 48 -5.07 -14.01 -2.59
CA ILE A 48 -6.18 -13.90 -1.63
C ILE A 48 -7.20 -12.88 -2.12
N ALA A 49 -6.77 -11.75 -2.71
CA ALA A 49 -7.66 -10.72 -3.24
C ALA A 49 -8.59 -11.27 -4.33
N ALA A 50 -8.11 -12.22 -5.14
CA ALA A 50 -8.92 -12.84 -6.19
C ALA A 50 -10.07 -13.72 -5.66
N PHE A 51 -10.01 -14.12 -4.38
CA PHE A 51 -11.06 -14.90 -3.71
C PHE A 51 -11.96 -14.03 -2.82
N VAL A 52 -11.79 -12.71 -2.81
CA VAL A 52 -12.64 -11.80 -2.04
C VAL A 52 -13.99 -11.64 -2.75
N GLU A 53 -15.06 -11.71 -1.97
CA GLU A 53 -16.42 -11.47 -2.47
C GLU A 53 -16.57 -10.05 -3.02
N VAL A 54 -17.28 -9.93 -4.14
CA VAL A 54 -17.48 -8.64 -4.83
C VAL A 54 -18.17 -7.63 -3.92
N GLU A 55 -19.10 -8.08 -3.07
CA GLU A 55 -19.80 -7.22 -2.12
C GLU A 55 -18.85 -6.59 -1.09
N ALA A 56 -17.89 -7.37 -0.56
CA ALA A 56 -16.86 -6.86 0.33
C ALA A 56 -15.94 -5.86 -0.37
N LEU A 57 -15.60 -6.11 -1.65
CA LEU A 57 -14.79 -5.19 -2.45
C LEU A 57 -15.50 -3.85 -2.67
N VAL A 58 -16.78 -3.88 -3.07
CA VAL A 58 -17.61 -2.69 -3.30
C VAL A 58 -17.77 -1.89 -2.02
N THR A 59 -18.10 -2.55 -0.91
CA THR A 59 -18.28 -1.90 0.39
C THR A 59 -16.99 -1.25 0.87
N GLY A 60 -15.85 -1.94 0.70
CA GLY A 60 -14.54 -1.40 1.04
C GLY A 60 -14.18 -0.16 0.20
N LEU A 61 -14.41 -0.21 -1.12
CA LEU A 61 -14.15 0.92 -2.01
C LEU A 61 -15.07 2.12 -1.71
N ALA A 62 -16.34 1.88 -1.46
CA ALA A 62 -17.29 2.92 -1.07
C ALA A 62 -16.87 3.60 0.23
N THR A 63 -16.51 2.82 1.24
CA THR A 63 -16.03 3.33 2.54
C THR A 63 -14.75 4.14 2.37
N LEU A 64 -13.81 3.67 1.53
CA LEU A 64 -12.58 4.41 1.22
C LEU A 64 -12.88 5.75 0.54
N ALA A 65 -13.79 5.76 -0.44
CA ALA A 65 -14.19 6.99 -1.12
C ALA A 65 -14.82 8.01 -0.16
N VAL A 66 -15.67 7.56 0.76
CA VAL A 66 -16.24 8.39 1.83
C VAL A 66 -15.13 8.97 2.72
N GLY A 67 -14.19 8.13 3.17
CA GLY A 67 -13.06 8.59 3.99
C GLY A 67 -12.20 9.65 3.29
N ILE A 68 -11.96 9.48 1.99
CA ILE A 68 -11.24 10.48 1.17
C ILE A 68 -12.03 11.78 1.08
N ALA A 69 -13.34 11.72 0.80
CA ALA A 69 -14.19 12.90 0.73
C ALA A 69 -14.21 13.67 2.07
N LEU A 70 -14.36 12.95 3.19
CA LEU A 70 -14.32 13.54 4.53
C LEU A 70 -12.96 14.17 4.83
N SER A 71 -11.86 13.53 4.43
CA SER A 71 -10.51 14.09 4.60
C SER A 71 -10.37 15.44 3.89
N PHE A 72 -10.88 15.58 2.67
CA PHE A 72 -10.86 16.87 1.97
C PHE A 72 -11.68 17.95 2.67
N ILE A 73 -12.82 17.59 3.26
CA ILE A 73 -13.65 18.53 4.02
C ILE A 73 -12.94 18.94 5.31
N ALA A 74 -12.38 17.99 6.05
CA ALA A 74 -11.65 18.23 7.30
C ALA A 74 -10.43 19.13 7.08
N VAL A 75 -9.58 18.80 6.09
CA VAL A 75 -8.40 19.60 5.74
C VAL A 75 -8.78 21.01 5.31
N ARG A 76 -9.89 21.19 4.57
CA ARG A 76 -10.41 22.53 4.23
C ARG A 76 -10.91 23.29 5.46
N GLY A 77 -11.54 22.60 6.41
CA GLY A 77 -12.00 23.19 7.67
C GLY A 77 -10.85 23.69 8.54
N GLU A 78 -9.76 22.93 8.63
CA GLU A 78 -8.55 23.33 9.36
C GLU A 78 -7.90 24.58 8.77
N GLN A 79 -7.88 24.71 7.44
CA GLN A 79 -7.34 25.90 6.76
C GLN A 79 -8.21 27.15 6.98
N ALA A 80 -9.53 26.98 7.13
CA ALA A 80 -10.47 28.09 7.36
C ALA A 80 -10.53 28.55 8.84
N GLY A 81 -10.15 27.70 9.79
CA GLY A 81 -10.05 28.05 11.21
C GLY A 81 -8.68 28.59 11.64
N ALA A 82 -7.69 28.55 10.75
CA ALA A 82 -6.33 29.04 10.98
C ALA A 82 -6.08 30.45 10.40
N SER A 83 -7.14 31.12 9.92
CA SER A 83 -7.16 32.50 9.41
C SER A 83 -8.01 33.40 10.29
#